data_AF-A0A810MXH2-F1
#
_entry.id   AF-A0A810MXH2-F1
#
_cell.length_a   1.000
_cell.length_b   1.000
_cell.length_c   1.000
_cell.angle_alpha   90.00
_cell.angle_beta   90.00
_cell.angle_gamma   90.00
#
_symmetry.space_group_name_H-M   'P 1'
#
loop_
_entity.id
_entity.type
_entity.pdbx_description
1 polymer ?
#
loop_
_entity_poly.entity_id
_entity_poly.type
_entity_poly.pdbx_seq_one_letter_code
_entity_poly.pdbx_strand_id
1 'polypeptide(L)'
;MESAGGGGWGDPLERAPEDVAGDVAQEYLSADDARQRYGVELDPAGQVDPAATAATRQRLREARRWLRTTVTANPAYTGQRGQRRLAYVAPGSGLAEDTLVEVHGGHPAPLRAWIRHDAALAADELALDDDGLQILGTAAHDRSHVRVLAGGGGA
;
A
#
# COMPACT_ATOMS: atom_id res chain seq x y z
N MET A 1 13.46 -8.25 -19.30
CA MET A 1 12.24 -7.58 -19.79
C MET A 1 11.21 -7.76 -18.69
N GLU A 2 11.30 -6.94 -17.65
CA GLU A 2 10.37 -6.99 -16.52
C GLU A 2 9.15 -6.18 -16.95
N SER A 3 8.09 -6.88 -17.34
CA SER A 3 6.82 -6.25 -17.64
C SER A 3 6.41 -5.47 -16.40
N ALA A 4 6.29 -4.15 -16.54
CA ALA A 4 5.68 -3.28 -15.54
C ALA A 4 4.36 -3.94 -15.11
N GLY A 5 4.38 -4.48 -13.89
CA GLY A 5 3.33 -5.35 -13.37
C GLY A 5 1.99 -4.68 -13.59
N GLY A 6 1.11 -5.37 -14.33
CA GLY A 6 -0.29 -5.01 -14.40
C GLY A 6 -0.79 -4.90 -12.97
N GLY A 7 -0.93 -3.66 -12.50
CA GLY A 7 -1.51 -3.38 -11.19
C GLY A 7 -2.90 -3.97 -11.21
N GLY A 8 -3.08 -5.13 -10.58
CA GLY A 8 -4.37 -5.75 -10.42
C GLY A 8 -5.34 -4.70 -9.88
N TRP A 9 -6.46 -4.53 -10.58
CA TRP A 9 -7.45 -3.53 -10.20
C TRP A 9 -8.15 -3.98 -8.91
N GLY A 10 -8.23 -3.09 -7.91
CA GLY A 10 -8.86 -3.37 -6.62
C GLY A 10 -7.92 -3.93 -5.55
N ASP A 11 -8.48 -4.23 -4.38
CA ASP A 11 -7.74 -4.78 -3.25
C ASP A 11 -7.41 -6.28 -3.48
N PRO A 12 -6.14 -6.71 -3.43
CA PRO A 12 -5.77 -8.11 -3.56
C PRO A 12 -6.49 -9.06 -2.59
N LEU A 13 -6.83 -8.60 -1.38
CA LEU A 13 -7.52 -9.42 -0.37
C LEU A 13 -9.03 -9.58 -0.67
N GLU A 14 -9.55 -8.87 -1.67
CA GLU A 14 -10.94 -8.99 -2.14
C GLU A 14 -11.09 -9.90 -3.35
N ARG A 15 -9.99 -10.30 -4.01
CA ARG A 15 -10.03 -11.23 -5.14
C ARG A 15 -10.63 -12.58 -4.71
N ALA A 16 -11.41 -13.22 -5.59
CA ALA A 16 -12.00 -14.52 -5.29
C ALA A 16 -10.90 -15.58 -5.05
N PRO A 17 -10.95 -16.35 -3.93
CA PRO A 17 -9.92 -17.34 -3.63
C PRO A 17 -9.74 -18.40 -4.72
N GLU A 18 -10.84 -18.84 -5.33
CA GLU A 18 -10.83 -19.84 -6.41
C GLU A 18 -10.09 -19.33 -7.66
N ASP A 19 -10.25 -18.05 -8.01
CA ASP A 19 -9.51 -17.46 -9.14
C ASP A 19 -8.00 -17.43 -8.86
N VAL A 20 -7.62 -17.17 -7.60
CA VAL A 20 -6.21 -17.17 -7.18
C VAL A 20 -5.65 -18.60 -7.20
N ALA A 21 -6.42 -19.59 -6.74
CA ALA A 21 -6.03 -20.99 -6.84
C ALA A 21 -5.85 -21.43 -8.30
N GLY A 22 -6.73 -20.97 -9.20
CA GLY A 22 -6.59 -21.15 -10.64
C GLY A 22 -5.30 -20.53 -11.18
N ASP A 23 -4.97 -19.29 -10.78
CA ASP A 23 -3.71 -18.64 -11.17
C ASP A 23 -2.47 -19.42 -10.68
N VAL A 24 -2.55 -20.06 -9.51
CA VAL A 24 -1.46 -20.93 -9.00
C VAL A 24 -1.37 -22.23 -9.79
N ALA A 25 -2.50 -22.87 -10.08
CA ALA A 25 -2.54 -24.10 -10.88
C ALA A 25 -1.99 -23.89 -12.31
N GLN A 26 -2.15 -22.68 -12.84
CA GLN A 26 -1.64 -22.25 -14.15
C GLN A 26 -0.21 -21.66 -14.09
N GLU A 27 0.46 -21.73 -12.93
CA GLU A 27 1.82 -21.25 -12.68
C GLU A 27 2.01 -19.73 -12.92
N TYR A 28 0.91 -18.96 -12.95
CA TYR A 28 0.97 -17.49 -12.99
C TYR A 28 1.32 -16.89 -11.64
N LEU A 29 1.00 -17.60 -10.56
CA LEU A 29 1.35 -17.26 -9.18
C LEU A 29 2.00 -18.47 -8.50
N SER A 30 2.93 -18.21 -7.58
CA SER A 30 3.34 -19.24 -6.64
C SER A 30 2.33 -19.36 -5.49
N ALA A 31 2.29 -20.51 -4.82
CA ALA A 31 1.48 -20.67 -3.59
C ALA A 31 1.87 -19.66 -2.50
N ASP A 32 3.15 -19.28 -2.47
CA ASP A 32 3.64 -18.24 -1.56
C ASP A 32 3.14 -16.84 -1.95
N ASP A 33 3.12 -16.49 -3.25
CA ASP A 33 2.50 -15.25 -3.74
C ASP A 33 1.00 -15.20 -3.42
N ALA A 34 0.28 -16.31 -3.61
CA ALA A 34 -1.14 -16.42 -3.27
C ALA A 34 -1.39 -16.09 -1.79
N ARG A 35 -0.56 -16.67 -0.91
CA ARG A 35 -0.62 -16.42 0.53
C ARG A 35 -0.24 -14.99 0.90
N GLN A 36 0.87 -14.47 0.38
CA GLN A 36 1.42 -13.17 0.80
C GLN A 36 0.65 -11.98 0.22
N ARG A 37 0.22 -12.05 -1.05
CA ARG A 37 -0.49 -10.94 -1.72
C ARG A 37 -1.99 -11.02 -1.58
N TYR A 38 -2.58 -12.20 -1.76
CA TYR A 38 -4.03 -12.38 -1.83
C TYR A 38 -4.63 -12.97 -0.54
N GLY A 39 -3.77 -13.39 0.39
CA GLY A 39 -4.17 -14.03 1.64
C GLY A 39 -4.82 -15.40 1.44
N VAL A 40 -4.61 -16.04 0.28
CA VAL A 40 -5.20 -17.34 -0.07
C VAL A 40 -4.25 -18.44 0.34
N GLU A 41 -4.74 -19.34 1.18
CA GLU A 41 -4.01 -20.54 1.62
C GLU A 41 -4.51 -21.73 0.79
N LEU A 42 -3.58 -22.50 0.24
CA LEU A 42 -3.87 -23.70 -0.54
C LEU A 42 -3.43 -24.93 0.24
N ASP A 43 -4.23 -25.99 0.18
CA ASP A 43 -3.89 -27.29 0.74
C ASP A 43 -2.84 -28.04 -0.12
N PRO A 44 -2.34 -29.21 0.31
CA PRO A 44 -1.38 -29.98 -0.48
C PRO A 44 -1.90 -30.48 -1.84
N ALA A 45 -3.21 -30.46 -2.08
CA ALA A 45 -3.83 -30.79 -3.36
C ALA A 45 -4.01 -29.54 -4.26
N GLY A 46 -3.64 -28.35 -3.77
CA GLY A 46 -3.79 -27.08 -4.49
C GLY A 46 -5.19 -26.48 -4.40
N GLN A 47 -6.03 -26.96 -3.48
CA GLN A 47 -7.39 -26.46 -3.27
C GLN A 47 -7.39 -25.36 -2.20
N VAL A 48 -8.32 -24.41 -2.30
CA VAL A 48 -8.46 -23.35 -1.31
C VAL A 48 -8.83 -23.96 0.05
N ASP A 49 -8.09 -23.61 1.11
CA ASP A 49 -8.52 -23.81 2.49
C ASP A 49 -9.29 -22.55 2.95
N PRO A 50 -10.63 -22.61 3.10
CA PRO A 50 -11.42 -21.43 3.42
C PRO A 50 -11.13 -20.88 4.83
N ALA A 51 -10.85 -21.75 5.79
CA ALA A 51 -10.61 -21.36 7.18
C ALA A 51 -9.24 -20.69 7.32
N ALA A 52 -8.21 -21.30 6.73
CA ALA A 52 -6.87 -20.74 6.71
C ALA A 52 -6.82 -19.43 5.89
N THR A 53 -7.51 -19.38 4.74
CA THR A 53 -7.64 -18.16 3.93
C THR A 53 -8.31 -17.02 4.71
N ALA A 54 -9.39 -17.30 5.44
CA ALA A 54 -10.06 -16.29 6.26
C ALA A 54 -9.12 -15.73 7.35
N ALA A 55 -8.40 -16.62 8.06
CA ALA A 55 -7.44 -16.25 9.09
C ALA A 55 -6.26 -15.44 8.52
N THR A 56 -5.69 -15.86 7.38
CA THR A 56 -4.60 -15.15 6.73
C THR A 56 -5.04 -13.78 6.21
N ARG A 57 -6.21 -13.66 5.58
CA ARG A 57 -6.77 -12.36 5.19
C ARG A 57 -7.05 -11.45 6.37
N GLN A 58 -7.53 -11.98 7.49
CA GLN A 58 -7.71 -11.20 8.72
C GLN A 58 -6.36 -10.64 9.19
N ARG A 59 -5.34 -11.48 9.33
CA ARG A 59 -3.99 -11.06 9.73
C ARG A 59 -3.41 -10.00 8.79
N LEU A 60 -3.56 -10.17 7.48
CA LEU A 60 -3.07 -9.21 6.50
C LEU A 60 -3.81 -7.87 6.57
N ARG A 61 -5.11 -7.86 6.88
CA ARG A 61 -5.89 -6.63 7.12
C ARG A 61 -5.46 -5.93 8.40
N GLU A 62 -5.20 -6.67 9.47
CA GLU A 62 -4.74 -6.14 10.77
C GLU A 62 -3.31 -5.57 10.67
N ALA A 63 -2.48 -6.16 9.81
CA ALA A 63 -1.13 -5.67 9.54
C ALA A 63 -1.09 -4.39 8.67
N ARG A 64 -2.22 -3.96 8.08
CA ARG A 64 -2.29 -2.73 7.29
C ARG A 64 -2.00 -1.52 8.15
N ARG A 65 -1.10 -0.66 7.67
CA ARG A 65 -0.80 0.61 8.32
C ARG A 65 -1.83 1.65 7.90
N TRP A 66 -2.68 2.06 8.82
CA TRP A 66 -3.70 3.09 8.59
C TRP A 66 -3.33 4.37 9.32
N LEU A 67 -3.09 5.44 8.57
CA LEU A 67 -2.78 6.77 9.11
C LEU A 67 -3.93 7.73 8.82
N ARG A 68 -4.13 8.69 9.72
CA ARG A 68 -5.07 9.80 9.54
C ARG A 68 -4.46 10.81 8.57
N THR A 69 -5.16 11.16 7.51
CA THR A 69 -4.70 12.17 6.56
C THR A 69 -4.78 13.57 7.17
N THR A 70 -3.84 14.44 6.81
CA THR A 70 -3.91 15.87 7.11
C THR A 70 -3.29 16.67 5.98
N VAL A 71 -3.50 17.99 5.99
CA VAL A 71 -2.92 18.90 5.00
C VAL A 71 -1.60 19.45 5.54
N THR A 72 -0.57 19.51 4.70
CA THR A 72 0.67 20.23 5.01
C THR A 72 0.86 21.45 4.12
N ALA A 73 1.49 22.48 4.69
CA ALA A 73 2.02 23.62 3.93
C ALA A 73 3.46 23.40 3.46
N ASN A 74 4.08 22.27 3.82
CA ASN A 74 5.42 21.90 3.37
C ASN A 74 5.41 21.61 1.85
N PRO A 75 6.57 21.69 1.17
CA PRO A 75 6.65 21.42 -0.25
C PRO A 75 6.08 20.05 -0.63
N ALA A 76 5.22 20.01 -1.64
CA ALA A 76 4.61 18.79 -2.17
C ALA A 76 5.58 17.93 -2.98
N TYR A 77 6.66 18.52 -3.51
CA TYR A 77 7.60 17.86 -4.42
C TYR A 77 9.06 18.22 -4.15
N THR A 78 9.98 17.35 -4.56
CA THR A 78 11.44 17.59 -4.55
C THR A 78 11.92 18.46 -5.73
N GLY A 79 12.74 19.49 -5.48
CA GLY A 79 13.73 20.07 -6.42
C GLY A 79 13.31 20.49 -7.84
N GLN A 80 14.27 21.03 -8.63
CA GLN A 80 14.05 21.51 -10.01
C GLN A 80 14.14 20.41 -11.09
N ARG A 81 14.68 19.22 -10.79
CA ARG A 81 14.74 18.07 -11.70
C ARG A 81 14.32 16.79 -10.99
N GLY A 82 13.42 16.01 -11.61
CA GLY A 82 12.88 14.77 -11.06
C GLY A 82 11.93 15.04 -9.89
N GLN A 83 10.76 15.64 -10.18
CA GLN A 83 9.77 15.97 -9.16
C GLN A 83 9.14 14.69 -8.61
N ARG A 84 9.54 14.31 -7.39
CA ARG A 84 8.92 13.23 -6.62
C ARG A 84 7.99 13.84 -5.61
N ARG A 85 6.78 13.30 -5.49
CA ARG A 85 5.83 13.74 -4.48
C ARG A 85 6.31 13.34 -3.09
N LEU A 86 6.05 14.20 -2.11
CA LEU A 86 6.41 14.03 -0.71
C LEU A 86 5.17 13.74 0.13
N ALA A 87 5.36 12.93 1.16
CA ALA A 87 4.39 12.68 2.23
C ALA A 87 5.11 12.85 3.56
N TYR A 88 4.50 13.57 4.49
CA TYR A 88 5.11 13.87 5.79
C TYR A 88 4.46 13.03 6.89
N VAL A 89 5.27 12.51 7.79
CA VAL A 89 4.83 11.73 8.95
C VAL A 89 5.69 12.09 10.16
N ALA A 90 5.24 11.80 11.37
CA ALA A 90 6.10 11.95 12.54
C ALA A 90 7.28 10.95 12.50
N PRO A 91 8.46 11.28 13.07
CA PRO A 91 9.57 10.32 13.23
C PRO A 91 9.17 9.02 13.96
N GLY A 92 8.17 9.10 14.84
CA GLY A 92 7.62 7.95 15.59
C GLY A 92 6.54 7.14 14.86
N SER A 93 6.22 7.47 13.60
CA SER A 93 5.17 6.80 12.81
C SER A 93 5.52 5.36 12.39
N GLY A 94 6.79 4.96 12.53
CA GLY A 94 7.31 3.67 12.06
C GLY A 94 7.57 3.61 10.54
N LEU A 95 7.53 4.76 9.84
CA LEU A 95 7.93 4.89 8.44
C LEU A 95 9.26 5.66 8.36
N ALA A 96 10.28 5.08 7.73
CA ALA A 96 11.60 5.71 7.60
C ALA A 96 11.59 6.82 6.53
N GLU A 97 12.43 7.84 6.70
CA GLU A 97 12.66 8.86 5.66
C GLU A 97 13.15 8.24 4.36
N ASP A 98 12.85 8.92 3.24
CA ASP A 98 13.19 8.46 1.90
C ASP A 98 12.65 7.07 1.56
N THR A 99 11.64 6.59 2.28
CA THR A 99 10.92 5.38 1.88
C THR A 99 9.86 5.73 0.85
N LEU A 100 9.82 4.99 -0.27
CA LEU A 100 8.71 5.09 -1.22
C LEU A 100 7.50 4.33 -0.68
N VAL A 101 6.37 5.03 -0.60
CA VAL A 101 5.10 4.44 -0.19
C VAL A 101 4.03 4.62 -1.26
N GLU A 102 3.06 3.71 -1.26
CA GLU A 102 1.76 3.88 -1.90
C GLU A 102 0.72 4.22 -0.82
N VAL A 103 0.04 5.34 -1.02
CA VAL A 103 -1.08 5.79 -0.19
C VAL A 103 -2.36 5.44 -0.94
N HIS A 104 -3.27 4.77 -0.25
CA HIS A 104 -4.57 4.38 -0.79
C HIS A 104 -5.67 5.21 -0.12
N GLY A 105 -6.55 5.78 -0.95
CA GLY A 105 -7.69 6.60 -0.54
C GLY A 105 -9.01 6.05 -1.07
N GLY A 106 -10.03 6.90 -1.14
CA GLY A 106 -11.33 6.56 -1.72
C GLY A 106 -11.28 6.30 -3.23
N HIS A 107 -10.29 6.86 -3.93
CA HIS A 107 -10.05 6.58 -5.35
C HIS A 107 -9.23 5.30 -5.55
N PRO A 108 -9.46 4.56 -6.65
CA PRO A 108 -8.83 3.25 -6.89
C PRO A 108 -7.33 3.34 -7.19
N ALA A 109 -6.84 4.47 -7.71
CA ALA A 109 -5.44 4.66 -8.02
C ALA A 109 -4.67 5.15 -6.78
N PRO A 110 -3.67 4.40 -6.28
CA PRO A 110 -2.88 4.86 -5.16
C PRO A 110 -1.95 6.01 -5.56
N LEU A 111 -1.61 6.85 -4.59
CA LEU A 111 -0.63 7.92 -4.74
C LEU A 111 0.74 7.45 -4.27
N ARG A 112 1.77 7.58 -5.12
CA ARG A 112 3.15 7.31 -4.75
C ARG A 112 3.81 8.56 -4.19
N ALA A 113 4.36 8.46 -2.99
CA ALA A 113 5.04 9.55 -2.30
C ALA A 113 6.28 9.05 -1.55
N TRP A 114 7.26 9.94 -1.37
CA TRP A 114 8.46 9.69 -0.57
C TRP A 114 8.28 10.25 0.82
N ILE A 115 8.60 9.45 1.82
CA ILE A 115 8.46 9.84 3.22
C ILE A 115 9.49 10.92 3.59
N ARG A 116 8.99 11.95 4.27
CA ARG A 116 9.77 12.94 5.02
C ARG A 116 9.25 12.98 6.44
N HIS A 117 10.13 13.34 7.38
CA HIS A 117 9.71 13.50 8.76
C HIS A 117 9.33 14.95 9.08
N ASP A 118 8.25 15.10 9.83
CA ASP A 118 7.81 16.35 10.42
C ASP A 118 7.46 16.12 11.89
N ALA A 119 8.24 16.71 12.80
CA ALA A 119 8.07 16.53 14.24
C ALA A 119 6.82 17.23 14.80
N ALA A 120 6.15 18.08 14.01
CA ALA A 120 4.90 18.72 14.40
C ALA A 120 3.67 17.79 14.24
N LEU A 121 3.80 16.69 13.51
CA LEU A 121 2.71 15.74 13.27
C LEU A 121 2.57 14.72 14.40
N ALA A 122 1.34 14.24 14.62
CA ALA A 122 1.11 13.09 15.49
C ALA A 122 1.64 11.78 14.86
N ALA A 123 1.93 10.78 15.69
CA ALA A 123 2.48 9.49 15.24
C ALA A 123 1.53 8.71 14.31
N ASP A 124 0.24 9.01 14.35
CA ASP A 124 -0.79 8.39 13.53
C ASP A 124 -1.19 9.23 12.31
N GLU A 125 -0.45 10.30 11.99
CA GLU A 125 -0.77 11.20 10.88
C GLU A 125 0.11 11.02 9.64
N LEU A 126 -0.51 11.26 8.49
CA LEU A 126 0.10 11.34 7.16
C LEU A 126 -0.33 12.66 6.52
N ALA A 127 0.61 13.60 6.38
CA ALA A 127 0.32 14.88 5.76
C ALA A 127 0.70 14.90 4.27
N LEU A 128 -0.22 15.38 3.45
CA LEU A 128 -0.08 15.60 2.01
C LEU A 128 -0.52 17.03 1.67
N ASP A 129 -0.12 17.53 0.51
CA ASP A 129 -0.71 18.74 -0.07
C ASP A 129 -2.16 18.50 -0.54
N ASP A 130 -2.90 19.59 -0.75
CA ASP A 130 -4.32 19.56 -1.13
C ASP A 130 -4.57 18.74 -2.41
N ASP A 131 -3.77 18.96 -3.47
CA ASP A 131 -3.83 18.17 -4.70
C ASP A 131 -3.65 16.67 -4.42
N GLY A 132 -2.78 16.29 -3.48
CA GLY A 132 -2.56 14.90 -3.10
C GLY A 132 -3.79 14.24 -2.49
N LEU A 133 -4.46 14.96 -1.60
CA LEU A 133 -5.71 14.51 -0.99
C LEU A 133 -6.84 14.41 -2.01
N GLN A 134 -6.93 15.37 -2.93
CA GLN A 134 -7.91 15.34 -4.04
C GLN A 134 -7.68 14.15 -4.98
N ILE A 135 -6.43 13.88 -5.36
CA ILE A 135 -6.07 12.72 -6.20
C ILE A 135 -6.47 11.41 -5.50
N LEU A 136 -6.26 11.33 -4.18
CA LEU A 136 -6.66 10.16 -3.38
C LEU A 136 -8.17 10.07 -3.13
N GLY A 137 -8.93 11.14 -3.34
CA GLY A 137 -10.35 11.21 -2.97
C GLY A 137 -10.54 11.04 -1.47
N THR A 138 -9.67 11.65 -0.66
CA THR A 138 -9.64 11.52 0.80
C THR A 138 -9.68 12.90 1.44
N ALA A 139 -10.51 13.12 2.45
CA ALA A 139 -10.56 14.39 3.16
C ALA A 139 -9.46 14.47 4.23
N ALA A 140 -9.21 15.67 4.77
CA ALA A 140 -8.44 15.80 5.99
C ALA A 140 -9.18 15.07 7.14
N HIS A 141 -8.41 14.37 7.97
CA HIS A 141 -8.84 13.54 9.08
C HIS A 141 -9.52 12.19 8.74
N ASP A 142 -9.64 11.84 7.46
CA ASP A 142 -9.98 10.47 7.04
C ASP A 142 -8.81 9.51 7.30
N ARG A 143 -9.03 8.20 7.09
CA ARG A 143 -7.97 7.19 7.20
C ARG A 143 -7.54 6.70 5.83
N SER A 144 -6.23 6.75 5.58
CA SER A 144 -5.59 6.16 4.40
C SER A 144 -4.73 4.97 4.78
N HIS A 145 -4.77 3.93 3.94
CA HIS A 145 -3.87 2.80 4.05
C HIS A 145 -2.55 3.13 3.36
N VAL A 146 -1.44 2.93 4.08
CA VAL A 146 -0.09 3.20 3.58
C VAL A 146 0.66 1.88 3.43
N ARG A 147 1.11 1.61 2.21
CA ARG A 147 1.93 0.44 1.88
C ARG A 147 3.35 0.88 1.53
N VAL A 148 4.34 0.30 2.20
CA VAL A 148 5.75 0.47 1.84
C VAL A 148 6.05 -0.34 0.57
N LEU A 149 6.69 0.29 -0.41
CA LEU A 149 7.20 -0.40 -1.59
C LEU A 149 8.63 -0.86 -1.34
N ALA A 150 8.87 -2.17 -1.35
CA ALA A 150 10.22 -2.73 -1.31
C ALA A 150 10.98 -2.30 -2.57
N GLY A 151 12.09 -1.56 -2.39
CA GLY A 151 12.92 -1.10 -3.51
C GLY A 151 13.15 0.42 -3.62
N GLY A 152 13.01 1.18 -2.54
CA GLY A 152 13.41 2.59 -2.50
C GLY A 152 14.91 2.82 -2.27
N GLY A 153 15.79 1.96 -2.78
CA GLY A 153 17.23 2.25 -2.78
C GLY A 153 17.48 3.50 -3.62
N GLY A 154 17.92 4.57 -2.98
CA GLY A 154 18.26 5.80 -3.65
C GLY A 154 19.43 5.63 -4.62
N ALA A 155 19.33 6.39 -5.72
CA ALA A 155 20.37 6.77 -6.68
C ALA A 155 21.03 5.65 -7.50
#